data_AF-A0A075WD03-F1
#
_entry.id   AF-A0A075WD03-F1
#
_cell.length_a   1.000
_cell.length_b   1.000
_cell.length_c   1.000
_cell.angle_alpha   90.00
_cell.angle_beta   90.00
_cell.angle_gamma   90.00
#
_symmetry.space_group_name_H-M   'P 1'
#
loop_
_entity.id
_entity.type
_entity.pdbx_description
1 polymer ?
#
loop_
_entity_poly.entity_id
_entity_poly.type
_entity_poly.pdbx_seq_one_letter_code
_entity_poly.pdbx_strand_id
1 'polypeptide(L)' 'MGYLVKAFRELGVEAYGIDINEYAVSNGVIDTLLIADATKLPFRNETFDVVTALDLIEHLEHPEKFVSEVYRVSP' A
#
# COMPACT_ATOMS: atom_id res chain seq x y z
N MET A 1 -1.91 7.55 10.00
CA MET A 1 -1.48 7.04 8.67
C MET A 1 -2.63 7.16 7.67
N GLY A 2 -2.38 7.07 6.36
CA GLY A 2 -3.45 6.95 5.35
C GLY A 2 -3.97 8.25 4.73
N TYR A 3 -3.30 9.39 4.93
CA TYR A 3 -3.74 10.68 4.36
C TYR A 3 -3.78 10.71 2.83
N LEU A 4 -2.79 10.10 2.16
CA LEU A 4 -2.78 10.03 0.69
C LEU A 4 -3.96 9.19 0.17
N VAL A 5 -4.23 8.04 0.81
CA VAL A 5 -5.37 7.18 0.48
C VAL A 5 -6.69 7.93 0.66
N LYS A 6 -6.84 8.66 1.77
CA LYS A 6 -8.00 9.50 2.02
C LYS A 6 -8.17 10.56 0.92
N ALA A 7 -7.10 11.27 0.56
CA ALA A 7 -7.14 12.28 -0.50
C ALA A 7 -7.55 11.68 -1.85
N PHE A 8 -7.03 10.51 -2.22
CA PHE A 8 -7.46 9.80 -3.43
C PHE A 8 -8.94 9.42 -3.40
N ARG A 9 -9.45 8.94 -2.26
CA ARG A 9 -10.87 8.61 -2.11
C ARG A 9 -11.77 9.83 -2.16
N GLU A 10 -11.35 10.96 -1.60
CA GLU A 10 -12.06 12.24 -1.72
C GLU A 10 -12.12 12.74 -3.17
N LEU A 11 -11.16 12.35 -4.02
CA LEU A 11 -11.16 12.59 -5.46
C LEU A 11 -11.93 11.52 -6.27
N GLY A 12 -12.55 10.54 -5.62
CA GLY A 12 -13.32 9.47 -6.27
C GLY A 12 -12.50 8.29 -6.77
N VAL A 13 -11.22 8.18 -6.40
CA VAL A 13 -10.37 7.03 -6.73
C VAL A 13 -10.60 5.91 -5.72
N GLU A 14 -10.75 4.67 -6.20
CA GLU A 14 -10.77 3.49 -5.34
C GLU A 14 -9.35 3.21 -4.83
N ALA A 15 -9.03 3.67 -3.62
CA ALA A 15 -7.71 3.55 -3.04
C ALA A 15 -7.70 2.77 -1.72
N TYR A 16 -6.60 2.05 -1.52
CA TYR A 16 -6.26 1.27 -0.34
C TYR A 16 -4.83 1.61 0.10
N GLY A 17 -4.54 1.48 1.39
CA GLY A 17 -3.19 1.65 1.93
C GLY A 17 -2.74 0.45 2.74
N ILE A 18 -1.44 0.24 2.82
CA ILE A 18 -0.86 -0.79 3.68
C ILE A 18 0.22 -0.20 4.59
N ASP A 19 0.40 -0.80 5.74
CA ASP A 19 1.55 -0.56 6.62
C ASP A 19 1.79 -1.85 7.44
N ILE A 20 3.04 -2.19 7.74
CA ILE A 20 3.36 -3.36 8.58
C ILE A 20 3.07 -3.06 10.06
N ASN A 21 3.02 -1.79 10.44
CA ASN A 21 2.78 -1.34 11.80
C ASN A 21 1.28 -1.30 12.11
N GLU A 22 0.83 -2.25 12.93
CA GLU A 22 -0.56 -2.35 13.41
C GLU A 22 -1.08 -1.06 14.05
N TYR A 23 -0.23 -0.33 14.80
CA TYR A 23 -0.63 0.94 15.41
C TYR A 23 -0.93 2.01 14.36
N ALA A 24 -0.14 2.06 13.29
CA ALA A 24 -0.32 3.04 12.21
C ALA A 24 -1.63 2.79 11.46
N VAL A 25 -1.98 1.53 11.21
CA VAL A 25 -3.24 1.12 10.58
C VAL A 25 -4.43 1.38 11.50
N SER A 26 -4.36 0.94 12.76
CA SER A 26 -5.47 1.06 13.73
C SER A 26 -5.80 2.51 14.09
N ASN A 27 -4.82 3.41 14.02
CA ASN A 27 -4.99 4.85 14.23
C ASN A 27 -4.94 5.62 12.89
N GLY A 28 -5.26 4.94 11.79
CA GLY A 28 -5.38 5.51 10.46
C GLY A 28 -6.50 6.55 10.37
N VAL A 29 -6.41 7.45 9.40
CA VAL A 29 -7.47 8.45 9.15
C VAL A 29 -8.60 7.94 8.26
N ILE A 30 -8.52 6.66 7.85
CA ILE A 30 -9.50 5.99 6.98
C ILE A 30 -9.49 4.48 7.24
N ASP A 31 -10.59 3.82 6.91
CA ASP A 31 -10.85 2.40 7.16
C ASP A 31 -10.32 1.46 6.06
N THR A 32 -9.88 2.00 4.91
CA THR A 32 -9.31 1.22 3.81
C THR A 32 -7.80 0.98 3.94
N LEU A 33 -7.32 0.89 5.18
CA LEU A 33 -5.93 0.55 5.49
C LEU A 33 -5.84 -0.91 5.96
N LEU A 34 -4.78 -1.61 5.54
CA LEU A 34 -4.56 -3.01 5.85
C LEU A 34 -3.19 -3.20 6.51
N ILE A 35 -3.11 -4.09 7.50
CA ILE A 35 -1.83 -4.51 8.06
C ILE A 35 -1.21 -5.52 7.10
N ALA A 36 -0.10 -5.15 6.46
CA ALA A 36 0.56 -6.03 5.50
C ALA A 36 2.06 -5.70 5.32
N ASP A 37 2.81 -6.72 4.90
CA ASP A 37 4.19 -6.60 4.47
C ASP A 37 4.23 -6.20 2.98
N ALA A 38 4.96 -5.14 2.64
CA ALA A 38 5.10 -4.67 1.27
C ALA A 38 5.81 -5.67 0.34
N THR A 39 6.56 -6.64 0.89
CA THR A 39 7.22 -7.72 0.15
C THR A 39 6.33 -8.95 -0.05
N LYS A 40 5.09 -8.92 0.48
CA LYS A 40 4.06 -9.96 0.29
C LYS A 40 2.66 -9.36 0.42
N LEU A 41 2.24 -8.66 -0.63
CA LEU A 41 0.99 -7.93 -0.70
C LEU A 41 -0.23 -8.88 -0.70
N PRO A 42 -1.27 -8.60 0.11
CA PRO A 42 -2.46 -9.44 0.25
C PRO A 42 -3.47 -9.24 -0.89
N PHE A 43 -2.99 -8.90 -2.09
CA PHE A 43 -3.82 -8.62 -3.26
C PHE A 43 -3.58 -9.65 -4.35
N ARG A 44 -4.57 -9.83 -5.21
CA ARG A 44 -4.45 -10.71 -6.37
C ARG A 44 -3.56 -10.05 -7.43
N ASN A 45 -3.19 -10.81 -8.45
CA ASN A 45 -2.48 -10.22 -9.57
C ASN A 45 -3.36 -9.18 -10.28
N GLU A 46 -2.74 -8.16 -10.87
CA GLU A 46 -3.43 -7.15 -11.69
C GLU A 46 -4.67 -6.54 -11.00
N THR A 47 -4.56 -6.25 -9.69
CA THR A 47 -5.65 -5.66 -8.89
C THR A 47 -5.69 -4.13 -9.00
N PHE A 48 -4.53 -3.49 -9.21
CA PHE A 48 -4.42 -2.04 -9.21
C PHE A 48 -3.89 -1.51 -10.53
N ASP A 49 -4.45 -0.41 -11.00
CA ASP A 49 -3.90 0.32 -12.15
C ASP A 49 -2.61 1.09 -11.79
N VAL A 50 -2.47 1.51 -10.52
CA VAL A 50 -1.35 2.32 -10.04
C VAL A 50 -0.96 1.91 -8.62
N VAL A 51 0.35 1.82 -8.36
CA VAL A 51 0.90 1.67 -7.00
C VAL A 51 1.82 2.85 -6.69
N THR A 52 1.63 3.44 -5.51
CA THR A 52 2.50 4.49 -4.98
C THR A 52 3.19 4.00 -3.71
N ALA A 53 4.46 4.34 -3.53
CA ALA A 53 5.19 4.14 -2.27
C ALA A 53 5.88 5.45 -1.88
N LEU A 54 5.72 5.86 -0.62
CA LEU A 54 6.31 7.06 -0.04
C LEU A 54 7.17 6.65 1.14
N ASP A 55 8.43 7.12 1.19
CA ASP A 55 9.39 6.89 2.28
C ASP A 55 9.39 5.41 2.76
N LEU A 56 9.48 4.46 1.82
CA LEU A 56 9.37 3.02 2.06
C LEU A 56 10.59 2.25 1.57
N ILE A 57 11.02 2.49 0.32
CA ILE A 57 11.98 1.63 -0.39
C ILE A 57 13.32 1.57 0.35
N GLU A 58 13.75 2.68 0.93
CA GLU A 58 14.97 2.81 1.73
C GLU A 58 14.96 2.00 3.04
N HIS A 59 13.79 1.56 3.49
CA HIS A 59 13.63 0.75 4.70
C HIS A 59 13.53 -0.75 4.41
N LEU A 60 13.48 -1.16 3.15
CA LEU A 60 13.39 -2.56 2.77
C LEU A 60 14.77 -3.21 2.72
N GLU A 61 14.92 -4.36 3.38
CA GLU A 61 16.13 -5.21 3.23
C GLU A 61 16.26 -5.75 1.80
N HIS A 62 15.12 -6.06 1.18
CA HIS A 62 14.99 -6.70 -0.13
C HIS A 62 14.02 -5.90 -1.04
N PRO A 63 14.39 -4.69 -1.48
CA PRO A 63 13.52 -3.83 -2.28
C PRO A 63 13.06 -4.48 -3.60
N GLU A 64 13.85 -5.41 -4.15
CA GLU A 64 13.50 -6.19 -5.34
C GLU A 64 12.24 -7.06 -5.15
N LYS A 65 11.97 -7.53 -3.93
CA LYS A 65 10.75 -8.29 -3.62
C LYS A 65 9.53 -7.38 -3.66
N PHE A 66 9.64 -6.17 -3.09
CA PHE A 66 8.60 -5.16 -3.21
C PHE A 66 8.34 -4.81 -4.67
N VAL A 67 9.38 -4.55 -5.47
CA VAL A 67 9.22 -4.27 -6.90
C VAL A 67 8.53 -5.43 -7.62
N SER A 68 8.89 -6.68 -7.32
CA SER A 68 8.23 -7.87 -7.88
C SER A 68 6.75 -7.96 -7.49
N GLU A 69 6.42 -7.62 -6.24
CA GLU A 69 5.04 -7.56 -5.79
C GLU A 69 4.25 -6.43 -6.45
N VAL A 70 4.85 -5.26 -6.67
CA VAL A 70 4.25 -4.16 -7.44
C VAL A 70 3.92 -4.64 -8.84
N TYR A 71 4.88 -5.20 -9.59
CA TYR A 71 4.63 -5.77 -10.92
C TYR A 71 3.59 -6.90 -10.92
N ARG A 72 3.45 -7.63 -9.83
CA ARG A 72 2.43 -8.69 -9.73
C ARG A 72 1.04 -8.09 -9.60
N VAL A 73 0.88 -7.08 -8.73
CA VAL A 73 -0.44 -6.50 -8.41
C VAL A 73 -0.87 -5.38 -9.35
N SER A 74 0.04 -4.82 -10.16
CA SER A 74 -0.27 -3.83 -11.21
C SER A 74 0.28 -4.25 -12.59
N PRO A 75 -0.47 -4.03 -13.69
CA PRO A 75 -0.05 -4.35 -15.05
C PRO A 75 1.25 -3.67 -15.52
#